data_AF-A0A3D1E258-F1
#
_entry.id   AF-A0A3D1E258-F1
#
_cell.length_a   1.000
_cell.length_b   1.000
_cell.length_c   1.000
_cell.angle_alpha   90.00
_cell.angle_beta   90.00
_cell.angle_gamma   90.00
#
_symmetry.space_group_name_H-M   'P 1'
#
loop_
_entity.id
_entity.type
_entity.pdbx_description
1 polymer ?
#
loop_
_entity_poly.entity_id
_entity_poly.type
_entity_poly.pdbx_seq_one_letter_code
_entity_poly.pdbx_strand_id
1 'polypeptide(L)'
;MRFLQSMLTALVNSPLRITGRLGRTPADDEQDIESALAAVMSAPGAVSSLIYAERFLGQVEALDADGLSALIRHIAATYDIDATALANAARHYGSEPDAGSLAQIATFAEPRWQELFRRLNGAENGTVRLVRLRERLQVIVNKDSDPAQSDAARIDAGLSALLRMWFNPGFLVLQPIDWSTPANILEKIIAYEAVHEITSWDALRARLAPEDRRCFAFFHPRMPEEPLIFVEVALTDHTPASIEDVLQIERQALSPDDASTAVFYSIS
;
A
#
# COMPACT_ATOMS: atom_id res chain seq x y z
N MET A 1 23.60 9.36 -4.63
CA MET A 1 22.70 8.18 -4.57
C MET A 1 22.91 7.32 -3.32
N ARG A 2 24.15 6.97 -2.91
CA ARG A 2 24.39 6.12 -1.72
C ARG A 2 23.80 6.64 -0.41
N PHE A 3 23.82 7.96 -0.16
CA PHE A 3 23.28 8.55 1.08
C PHE A 3 21.76 8.35 1.23
N LEU A 4 20.99 8.63 0.17
CA LEU A 4 19.53 8.44 0.18
C LEU A 4 19.17 6.97 0.38
N GLN A 5 19.83 6.06 -0.36
CA GLN A 5 19.61 4.62 -0.18
C GLN A 5 19.94 4.17 1.24
N SER A 6 21.07 4.61 1.83
CA SER A 6 21.39 4.27 3.22
C SER A 6 20.35 4.79 4.22
N MET A 7 19.79 5.98 4.00
CA MET A 7 18.72 6.52 4.85
C MET A 7 17.42 5.73 4.69
N LEU A 8 17.04 5.36 3.46
CA LEU A 8 15.83 4.58 3.20
C LEU A 8 15.97 3.16 3.78
N THR A 9 17.11 2.51 3.60
CA THR A 9 17.41 1.21 4.22
C THR A 9 17.37 1.30 5.74
N ALA A 10 17.90 2.37 6.33
CA ALA A 10 17.82 2.59 7.77
C ALA A 10 16.36 2.78 8.24
N LEU A 11 15.51 3.48 7.46
CA LEU A 11 14.09 3.63 7.79
C LEU A 11 13.31 2.32 7.69
N VAL A 12 13.63 1.47 6.71
CA VAL A 12 13.02 0.14 6.55
C VAL A 12 13.46 -0.80 7.68
N ASN A 13 14.75 -0.78 8.04
CA ASN A 13 15.29 -1.67 9.07
C ASN A 13 15.09 -1.16 10.50
N SER A 14 14.78 0.13 10.68
CA SER A 14 14.51 0.68 11.99
C SER A 14 13.12 0.23 12.42
N PRO A 15 12.97 -0.46 13.56
CA PRO A 15 11.65 -0.74 14.09
C PRO A 15 11.03 0.62 14.41
N LEU A 16 10.13 1.11 13.56
CA LEU A 16 9.27 2.25 13.86
C LEU A 16 8.26 1.83 14.92
N ARG A 17 8.75 1.50 16.12
CA ARG A 17 7.93 1.56 17.33
C ARG A 17 7.85 3.03 17.74
N ILE A 18 7.11 3.82 16.98
CA ILE A 18 6.43 4.97 17.56
C ILE A 18 5.21 4.41 18.31
N THR A 19 5.46 3.54 19.28
CA THR A 19 4.51 3.25 20.35
C THR A 19 4.63 4.41 21.34
N GLY A 20 4.32 5.62 20.87
CA GLY A 20 3.82 6.63 21.78
C GLY A 20 2.53 6.05 22.32
N ARG A 21 2.43 5.85 23.64
CA ARG A 21 1.14 5.75 24.32
C ARG A 21 0.34 6.99 23.91
N LEU A 22 -0.39 6.91 22.81
CA LEU A 22 -1.47 7.83 22.51
C LEU A 22 -2.42 7.64 23.67
N GLY A 23 -2.47 8.66 24.53
CA GLY A 23 -3.21 8.62 25.78
C GLY A 23 -4.61 8.11 25.52
N ARG A 24 -5.05 7.23 26.43
CA ARG A 24 -6.42 6.76 26.64
C ARG A 24 -7.42 7.52 25.75
N THR A 25 -7.92 6.83 24.72
CA THR A 25 -9.03 7.30 23.89
C THR A 25 -10.08 7.91 24.83
N PRO A 26 -10.58 9.14 24.58
CA PRO A 26 -11.82 9.58 25.21
C PRO A 26 -12.84 8.47 24.96
N ALA A 27 -13.62 8.15 26.00
CA ALA A 27 -14.49 6.99 26.14
C ALA A 27 -15.09 6.41 24.85
N ASP A 28 -15.32 5.09 24.86
CA ASP A 28 -16.21 4.30 23.99
C ASP A 28 -17.65 4.87 23.95
N ASP A 29 -17.83 6.12 23.57
CA ASP A 29 -19.08 6.55 22.99
C ASP A 29 -19.10 5.90 21.61
N GLU A 30 -20.06 4.99 21.39
CA GLU A 30 -20.50 4.48 20.09
C GLU A 30 -20.86 5.65 19.17
N GLN A 31 -19.86 6.41 18.73
CA GLN A 31 -20.02 7.42 17.71
C GLN A 31 -20.15 6.69 16.39
N ASP A 32 -21.29 6.93 15.76
CA ASP A 32 -21.57 6.48 14.40
C ASP A 32 -20.43 6.86 13.43
N ILE A 33 -20.24 6.03 12.40
CA ILE A 33 -19.12 6.13 11.47
C ILE A 33 -19.09 7.46 10.72
N GLU A 34 -20.26 8.08 10.46
CA GLU A 34 -20.33 9.40 9.83
C GLU A 34 -19.79 10.49 10.77
N SER A 35 -20.02 10.36 12.08
CA SER A 35 -19.46 11.26 13.09
C SER A 35 -17.95 11.10 13.20
N ALA A 36 -17.44 9.87 13.12
CA ALA A 36 -16.00 9.61 13.08
C ALA A 36 -15.35 10.19 11.82
N LEU A 37 -15.98 10.03 10.65
CA LEU A 37 -15.57 10.64 9.39
C LEU A 37 -15.50 12.18 9.50
N ALA A 38 -16.56 12.81 10.01
CA ALA A 38 -16.60 14.26 10.20
C ALA A 38 -15.50 14.75 11.17
N ALA A 39 -15.21 13.98 12.22
CA ALA A 39 -14.13 14.29 13.15
C ALA A 39 -12.75 14.27 12.46
N VAL A 40 -12.48 13.29 11.58
CA VAL A 40 -11.25 13.26 10.77
C VAL A 40 -11.13 14.52 9.92
N MET A 41 -12.23 14.90 9.25
CA MET A 41 -12.25 16.03 8.31
C MET A 41 -12.21 17.41 8.99
N SER A 42 -12.70 17.54 10.22
CA SER A 42 -12.73 18.78 10.98
C SER A 42 -11.55 18.97 11.94
N ALA A 43 -10.71 17.95 12.10
CA ALA A 43 -9.55 18.00 13.01
C ALA A 43 -8.66 19.23 12.71
N PRO A 44 -8.44 20.13 13.70
CA PRO A 44 -7.71 21.39 13.49
C PRO A 44 -6.18 21.23 13.53
N GLY A 45 -5.67 20.06 13.88
CA GLY A 45 -4.22 19.83 14.03
C GLY A 45 -3.80 18.41 13.68
N ALA A 46 -2.52 18.26 13.31
CA ALA A 46 -1.95 17.01 12.83
C ALA A 46 -1.97 15.87 13.87
N VAL A 47 -1.93 16.18 15.17
CA VAL A 47 -1.95 15.14 16.23
C VAL A 47 -3.36 14.62 16.48
N SER A 48 -4.36 15.51 16.53
CA SER A 48 -5.75 15.10 16.72
C SER A 48 -6.30 14.36 15.50
N SER A 49 -5.86 14.73 14.28
CA SER A 49 -6.24 14.02 13.06
C SER A 49 -5.80 12.55 13.06
N LEU A 50 -4.67 12.21 13.69
CA LEU A 50 -4.18 10.82 13.77
C LEU A 50 -5.10 9.96 14.64
N ILE A 51 -5.51 10.47 15.81
CA ILE A 51 -6.40 9.75 16.72
C ILE A 51 -7.76 9.49 16.05
N TYR A 52 -8.32 10.50 15.37
CA TYR A 52 -9.57 10.32 14.65
C TYR A 52 -9.42 9.37 13.45
N ALA A 53 -8.30 9.45 12.73
CA ALA A 53 -8.02 8.56 11.60
C ALA A 53 -7.91 7.10 12.05
N GLU A 54 -7.21 6.83 13.16
CA GLU A 54 -7.11 5.50 13.76
C GLU A 54 -8.48 4.90 14.05
N ARG A 55 -9.31 5.67 14.76
CA ARG A 55 -10.65 5.25 15.14
C ARG A 55 -11.53 4.99 13.90
N PHE A 56 -11.53 5.93 12.96
CA PHE A 56 -12.32 5.81 11.73
C PHE A 56 -11.90 4.59 10.91
N LEU A 57 -10.60 4.36 10.70
CA LEU A 57 -10.11 3.19 9.98
C LEU A 57 -10.50 1.89 10.69
N GLY A 58 -10.47 1.85 12.04
CA GLY A 58 -10.90 0.68 12.80
C GLY A 58 -12.39 0.35 12.57
N GLN A 59 -13.24 1.38 12.51
CA GLN A 59 -14.65 1.21 12.16
C GLN A 59 -14.83 0.74 10.71
N VAL A 60 -14.08 1.32 9.76
CA VAL A 60 -14.11 0.91 8.34
C VAL A 60 -13.72 -0.57 8.16
N GLU A 61 -12.70 -1.02 8.90
CA GLU A 61 -12.24 -2.42 8.87
C GLU A 61 -13.28 -3.41 9.39
N ALA A 62 -14.14 -2.97 10.32
CA ALA A 62 -15.23 -3.78 10.86
C ALA A 62 -16.48 -3.84 9.97
N LEU A 63 -16.61 -2.98 8.96
CA LEU A 63 -17.75 -3.00 8.03
C LEU A 63 -17.74 -4.27 7.17
N ASP A 64 -18.93 -4.75 6.83
CA ASP A 64 -19.12 -5.70 5.73
C ASP A 64 -19.14 -4.98 4.36
N ALA A 65 -19.49 -5.70 3.30
CA ALA A 65 -19.51 -5.16 1.94
C ALA A 65 -20.63 -4.11 1.74
N ASP A 66 -21.79 -4.30 2.35
CA ASP A 66 -22.94 -3.40 2.19
C ASP A 66 -22.74 -2.12 3.00
N GLY A 67 -22.22 -2.23 4.22
CA GLY A 67 -21.82 -1.11 5.05
C GLY A 67 -20.71 -0.28 4.41
N LEU A 68 -19.68 -0.93 3.84
CA LEU A 68 -18.65 -0.23 3.09
C LEU A 68 -19.23 0.50 1.88
N SER A 69 -20.12 -0.14 1.12
CA SER A 69 -20.77 0.48 -0.04
C SER A 69 -21.60 1.70 0.37
N ALA A 70 -22.31 1.64 1.51
CA ALA A 70 -23.06 2.77 2.05
C ALA A 70 -22.14 3.93 2.46
N LEU A 71 -21.04 3.63 3.16
CA LEU A 71 -20.04 4.63 3.53
C LEU A 71 -19.44 5.33 2.30
N ILE A 72 -19.12 4.58 1.25
CA ILE A 72 -18.53 5.12 0.03
C ILE A 72 -19.49 6.07 -0.69
N ARG A 73 -20.78 5.74 -0.76
CA ARG A 73 -21.81 6.66 -1.25
C ARG A 73 -21.92 7.92 -0.38
N HIS A 74 -21.86 7.78 0.95
CA HIS A 74 -21.88 8.93 1.86
C HIS A 74 -20.65 9.84 1.65
N ILE A 75 -19.45 9.27 1.52
CA ILE A 75 -18.21 10.01 1.26
C ILE A 75 -18.30 10.77 -0.07
N ALA A 76 -18.76 10.10 -1.13
CA ALA A 76 -18.93 10.73 -2.44
C ALA A 76 -20.02 11.82 -2.40
N ALA A 77 -21.14 11.62 -1.73
CA ALA A 77 -22.19 12.64 -1.64
C ALA A 77 -21.75 13.90 -0.85
N THR A 78 -20.93 13.71 0.19
CA THR A 78 -20.63 14.78 1.16
C THR A 78 -19.31 15.52 0.87
N TYR A 79 -18.32 14.83 0.30
CA TYR A 79 -16.95 15.32 0.18
C TYR A 79 -16.43 15.35 -1.27
N ASP A 80 -17.31 15.29 -2.26
CA ASP A 80 -16.93 15.44 -3.67
C ASP A 80 -16.85 16.92 -4.10
N ILE A 81 -16.56 17.17 -5.37
CA ILE A 81 -16.37 18.49 -5.95
C ILE A 81 -17.68 19.30 -5.94
N ASP A 82 -17.60 20.55 -5.50
CA ASP A 82 -18.65 21.54 -5.79
C ASP A 82 -18.51 22.01 -7.25
N ALA A 83 -19.31 21.40 -8.12
CA ALA A 83 -19.32 21.69 -9.56
C ALA A 83 -19.63 23.16 -9.87
N THR A 84 -20.41 23.83 -9.02
CA THR A 84 -20.74 25.26 -9.21
C THR A 84 -19.55 26.13 -8.87
N ALA A 85 -18.90 25.88 -7.73
CA ALA A 85 -17.69 26.58 -7.33
C ALA A 85 -16.55 26.38 -8.34
N LEU A 86 -16.33 25.14 -8.80
CA LEU A 86 -15.33 24.83 -9.82
C LEU A 86 -15.61 25.55 -11.15
N ALA A 87 -16.87 25.54 -11.62
CA ALA A 87 -17.24 26.23 -12.86
C ALA A 87 -17.05 27.76 -12.76
N ASN A 88 -17.31 28.35 -11.59
CA ASN A 88 -17.05 29.77 -11.35
C ASN A 88 -15.54 30.08 -11.38
N ALA A 89 -14.72 29.26 -10.70
CA ALA A 89 -13.26 29.42 -10.70
C ALA A 89 -12.66 29.28 -12.10
N ALA A 90 -13.13 28.30 -12.88
CA ALA A 90 -12.70 28.09 -14.26
C ALA A 90 -13.04 29.29 -15.16
N ARG A 91 -14.23 29.88 -15.02
CA ARG A 91 -14.60 31.11 -15.74
C ARG A 91 -13.72 32.28 -15.36
N HIS A 92 -13.44 32.46 -14.07
CA HIS A 92 -12.60 33.55 -13.58
C HIS A 92 -11.17 33.45 -14.12
N TYR A 93 -10.57 32.27 -14.07
CA TYR A 93 -9.26 32.02 -14.68
C TYR A 93 -9.25 32.27 -16.19
N GLY A 94 -10.32 31.91 -16.90
CA GLY A 94 -10.46 32.17 -18.33
C GLY A 94 -10.53 33.67 -18.68
N SER A 95 -11.08 34.50 -17.79
CA SER A 95 -11.13 35.96 -17.98
C SER A 95 -9.85 36.66 -17.55
N GLU A 96 -9.26 36.26 -16.42
CA GLU A 96 -8.10 36.91 -15.79
C GLU A 96 -7.13 35.83 -15.26
N PRO A 97 -6.30 35.24 -16.14
CA PRO A 97 -5.36 34.20 -15.72
C PRO A 97 -4.28 34.79 -14.82
N ASP A 98 -4.24 34.34 -13.57
CA ASP A 98 -3.20 34.69 -12.60
C ASP A 98 -2.91 33.54 -11.62
N ALA A 99 -1.98 33.76 -10.70
CA ALA A 99 -1.60 32.75 -9.71
C ALA A 99 -2.74 32.41 -8.73
N GLY A 100 -3.59 33.40 -8.38
CA GLY A 100 -4.67 33.22 -7.42
C GLY A 100 -5.84 32.41 -8.00
N SER A 101 -6.26 32.76 -9.20
CA SER A 101 -7.28 32.05 -9.99
C SER A 101 -6.84 30.63 -10.34
N LEU A 102 -5.56 30.40 -10.67
CA LEU A 102 -5.02 29.04 -10.85
C LEU A 102 -5.10 28.22 -9.55
N ALA A 103 -4.74 28.82 -8.41
CA ALA A 103 -4.81 28.14 -7.12
C ALA A 103 -6.26 27.81 -6.70
N GLN A 104 -7.22 28.66 -7.04
CA GLN A 104 -8.65 28.39 -6.84
C GLN A 104 -9.13 27.21 -7.68
N ILE A 105 -8.74 27.11 -8.95
CA ILE A 105 -9.04 25.93 -9.78
C ILE A 105 -8.48 24.68 -9.10
N ALA A 106 -7.20 24.69 -8.73
CA ALA A 106 -6.57 23.53 -8.10
C ALA A 106 -7.30 23.10 -6.82
N THR A 107 -7.75 24.06 -6.02
CA THR A 107 -8.49 23.81 -4.76
C THR A 107 -9.89 23.23 -5.02
N PHE A 108 -10.66 23.81 -5.95
CA PHE A 108 -12.03 23.35 -6.23
C PHE A 108 -12.10 22.12 -7.13
N ALA A 109 -11.04 21.83 -7.90
CA ALA A 109 -10.96 20.63 -8.75
C ALA A 109 -10.57 19.38 -7.95
N GLU A 110 -10.14 19.54 -6.70
CA GLU A 110 -9.77 18.42 -5.85
C GLU A 110 -10.94 18.04 -4.93
N PRO A 111 -11.49 16.81 -5.05
CA PRO A 111 -12.48 16.33 -4.12
C PRO A 111 -11.93 16.24 -2.69
N ARG A 112 -12.72 16.67 -1.71
CA ARG A 112 -12.30 16.67 -0.29
C ARG A 112 -12.05 15.27 0.27
N TRP A 113 -12.62 14.22 -0.33
CA TRP A 113 -12.30 12.84 0.04
C TRP A 113 -10.85 12.45 -0.29
N GLN A 114 -10.12 13.19 -1.13
CA GLN A 114 -8.66 12.97 -1.29
C GLN A 114 -7.88 13.42 -0.06
N GLU A 115 -8.29 14.54 0.56
CA GLU A 115 -7.73 15.00 1.83
C GLU A 115 -8.06 14.02 2.96
N LEU A 116 -9.24 13.40 2.95
CA LEU A 116 -9.55 12.30 3.87
C LEU A 116 -8.47 11.22 3.78
N PHE A 117 -8.20 10.67 2.59
CA PHE A 117 -7.20 9.61 2.44
C PHE A 117 -5.79 10.06 2.82
N ARG A 118 -5.41 11.32 2.57
CA ARG A 118 -4.13 11.87 3.06
C ARG A 118 -4.05 11.86 4.58
N ARG A 119 -5.13 12.23 5.29
CA ARG A 119 -5.19 12.15 6.77
C ARG A 119 -5.13 10.71 7.27
N LEU A 120 -5.86 9.81 6.62
CA LEU A 120 -5.86 8.37 6.97
C LEU A 120 -4.48 7.73 6.76
N ASN A 121 -3.74 8.17 5.73
CA ASN A 121 -2.39 7.68 5.48
C ASN A 121 -1.37 8.07 6.56
N GLY A 122 -1.68 9.10 7.38
CA GLY A 122 -0.87 9.48 8.52
C GLY A 122 -0.96 8.52 9.70
N ALA A 123 -2.03 7.73 9.77
CA ALA A 123 -2.30 6.78 10.84
C ALA A 123 -1.24 5.66 10.89
N GLU A 124 -1.16 4.93 12.01
CA GLU A 124 -0.36 3.73 12.16
C GLU A 124 -0.73 2.71 11.08
N ASN A 125 0.29 2.27 10.33
CA ASN A 125 0.14 1.41 9.17
C ASN A 125 -0.89 1.94 8.14
N GLY A 126 -1.15 3.25 8.11
CA GLY A 126 -2.20 3.87 7.31
C GLY A 126 -2.10 3.52 5.82
N THR A 127 -0.89 3.45 5.26
CA THR A 127 -0.68 3.03 3.87
C THR A 127 -1.16 1.58 3.63
N VAL A 128 -0.80 0.63 4.51
CA VAL A 128 -1.26 -0.77 4.42
C VAL A 128 -2.79 -0.84 4.47
N ARG A 129 -3.39 -0.10 5.42
CA ARG A 129 -4.84 -0.07 5.63
C ARG A 129 -5.58 0.52 4.43
N LEU A 130 -5.02 1.54 3.79
CA LEU A 130 -5.57 2.11 2.55
C LEU A 130 -5.41 1.18 1.34
N VAL A 131 -4.32 0.40 1.24
CA VAL A 131 -4.17 -0.64 0.21
C VAL A 131 -5.25 -1.71 0.37
N ARG A 132 -5.50 -2.18 1.60
CA ARG A 132 -6.57 -3.14 1.92
C ARG A 132 -7.97 -2.57 1.68
N LEU A 133 -8.19 -1.29 2.01
CA LEU A 133 -9.43 -0.60 1.66
C LEU A 133 -9.64 -0.61 0.14
N ARG A 134 -8.60 -0.32 -0.64
CA ARG A 134 -8.67 -0.36 -2.09
C ARG A 134 -8.99 -1.75 -2.64
N GLU A 135 -8.39 -2.80 -2.09
CA GLU A 135 -8.72 -4.19 -2.43
C GLU A 135 -10.23 -4.46 -2.24
N ARG A 136 -10.79 -4.05 -1.09
CA ARG A 136 -12.24 -4.16 -0.82
C ARG A 136 -13.08 -3.31 -1.78
N LEU A 137 -12.62 -2.12 -2.16
CA LEU A 137 -13.28 -1.27 -3.13
C LEU A 137 -13.33 -1.90 -4.53
N GLN A 138 -12.25 -2.55 -4.96
CA GLN A 138 -12.22 -3.23 -6.25
C GLN A 138 -13.28 -4.33 -6.35
N VAL A 139 -13.56 -5.05 -5.26
CA VAL A 139 -14.66 -6.03 -5.21
C VAL A 139 -16.03 -5.36 -5.45
N ILE A 140 -16.25 -4.16 -4.91
CA ILE A 140 -17.48 -3.39 -5.12
C ILE A 140 -17.56 -2.90 -6.57
N VAL A 141 -16.48 -2.31 -7.08
CA VAL A 141 -16.40 -1.80 -8.47
C VAL A 141 -16.63 -2.91 -9.49
N ASN A 142 -16.05 -4.09 -9.29
CA ASN A 142 -16.19 -5.22 -10.22
C ASN A 142 -17.60 -5.83 -10.24
N LYS A 143 -18.43 -5.55 -9.24
CA LYS A 143 -19.83 -6.00 -9.17
C LYS A 143 -20.80 -4.98 -9.75
N ASP A 144 -20.35 -3.74 -9.99
CA ASP A 144 -21.20 -2.67 -10.48
C ASP A 144 -21.50 -2.86 -11.97
N SER A 145 -22.76 -2.67 -12.35
CA SER A 145 -23.21 -2.83 -13.74
C SER A 145 -22.95 -1.57 -14.58
N ASP A 146 -22.77 -0.41 -13.95
CA ASP A 146 -22.38 0.84 -14.62
C ASP A 146 -21.22 1.53 -13.89
N PRO A 147 -19.97 1.10 -14.14
CA PRO A 147 -18.79 1.68 -13.51
C PRO A 147 -18.61 3.19 -13.78
N ALA A 148 -19.19 3.74 -14.86
CA ALA A 148 -19.02 5.15 -15.21
C ALA A 148 -19.75 6.10 -14.24
N GLN A 149 -20.85 5.62 -13.64
CA GLN A 149 -21.63 6.38 -12.66
C GLN A 149 -21.34 5.95 -11.21
N SER A 150 -20.46 4.96 -11.02
CA SER A 150 -20.17 4.39 -9.72
C SER A 150 -19.32 5.32 -8.85
N ASP A 151 -19.84 5.68 -7.66
CA ASP A 151 -19.08 6.40 -6.64
C ASP A 151 -17.85 5.62 -6.17
N ALA A 152 -17.96 4.28 -6.12
CA ALA A 152 -16.85 3.40 -5.76
C ALA A 152 -15.74 3.44 -6.81
N ALA A 153 -16.09 3.46 -8.10
CA ALA A 153 -15.09 3.56 -9.18
C ALA A 153 -14.38 4.93 -9.17
N ARG A 154 -15.13 6.02 -8.92
CA ARG A 154 -14.56 7.37 -8.77
C ARG A 154 -13.56 7.44 -7.63
N ILE A 155 -13.93 6.88 -6.47
CA ILE A 155 -13.07 6.86 -5.27
C ILE A 155 -11.86 5.93 -5.46
N ASP A 156 -12.01 4.74 -6.06
CA ASP A 156 -10.88 3.85 -6.38
C ASP A 156 -9.87 4.54 -7.31
N ALA A 157 -10.34 5.24 -8.35
CA ALA A 157 -9.45 5.95 -9.27
C ALA A 157 -8.61 7.02 -8.55
N GLY A 158 -9.22 7.81 -7.67
CA GLY A 158 -8.50 8.80 -6.87
C GLY A 158 -7.55 8.19 -5.85
N LEU A 159 -7.98 7.14 -5.15
CA LEU A 159 -7.11 6.42 -4.22
C LEU A 159 -5.92 5.77 -4.95
N SER A 160 -6.14 5.22 -6.15
CA SER A 160 -5.06 4.71 -7.01
C SER A 160 -4.05 5.81 -7.36
N ALA A 161 -4.52 7.01 -7.72
CA ALA A 161 -3.65 8.14 -8.02
C ALA A 161 -2.79 8.56 -6.80
N LEU A 162 -3.40 8.64 -5.61
CA LEU A 162 -2.68 8.93 -4.36
C LEU A 162 -1.63 7.85 -4.05
N LEU A 163 -1.99 6.57 -4.16
CA LEU A 163 -1.06 5.47 -3.95
C LEU A 163 0.10 5.54 -4.94
N ARG A 164 -0.13 5.83 -6.23
CA ARG A 164 0.96 6.00 -7.22
C ARG A 164 1.94 7.10 -6.83
N MET A 165 1.46 8.19 -6.22
CA MET A 165 2.33 9.27 -5.72
C MET A 165 3.12 8.83 -4.49
N TRP A 166 2.52 8.04 -3.60
CA TRP A 166 3.18 7.56 -2.38
C TRP A 166 4.18 6.43 -2.64
N PHE A 167 3.88 5.50 -3.55
CA PHE A 167 4.76 4.42 -4.01
C PHE A 167 5.65 4.87 -5.16
N ASN A 168 6.37 5.97 -4.96
CA ASN A 168 7.36 6.42 -5.95
C ASN A 168 8.49 5.37 -6.02
N PRO A 169 8.85 4.84 -7.22
CA PRO A 169 9.93 3.88 -7.37
C PRO A 169 11.27 4.34 -6.78
N GLY A 170 11.51 5.65 -6.70
CA GLY A 170 12.70 6.22 -6.07
C GLY A 170 12.83 5.96 -4.56
N PHE A 171 11.76 5.49 -3.90
CA PHE A 171 11.77 5.10 -2.49
C PHE A 171 11.81 3.60 -2.26
N LEU A 172 11.73 2.78 -3.31
CA LEU A 172 11.82 1.34 -3.17
C LEU A 172 13.25 0.92 -2.81
N VAL A 173 13.36 0.05 -1.82
CA VAL A 173 14.62 -0.51 -1.34
C VAL A 173 14.63 -1.99 -1.65
N LEU A 174 15.57 -2.43 -2.47
CA LEU A 174 15.82 -3.85 -2.70
C LEU A 174 16.63 -4.42 -1.53
N GLN A 175 16.15 -5.48 -0.90
CA GLN A 175 16.84 -6.20 0.17
C GLN A 175 16.97 -7.68 -0.17
N PRO A 176 18.10 -8.33 0.16
CA PRO A 176 18.19 -9.78 0.11
C PRO A 176 17.25 -10.39 1.15
N ILE A 177 16.63 -11.51 0.77
CA ILE A 177 15.80 -12.35 1.63
C ILE A 177 16.49 -13.71 1.74
N ASP A 178 16.75 -14.10 2.98
CA ASP A 178 17.44 -15.35 3.32
C ASP A 178 16.86 -15.94 4.61
N TRP A 179 17.39 -17.07 5.06
CA TRP A 179 16.91 -17.75 6.26
C TRP A 179 17.15 -17.00 7.58
N SER A 180 17.90 -15.89 7.55
CA SER A 180 18.08 -15.00 8.71
C SER A 180 17.05 -13.86 8.75
N THR A 181 16.24 -13.71 7.69
CA THR A 181 15.18 -12.71 7.59
C THR A 181 14.10 -12.96 8.66
N PRO A 182 13.53 -11.91 9.28
CA PRO A 182 12.48 -12.05 10.28
C PRO A 182 11.31 -12.94 9.84
N ALA A 183 10.87 -13.83 10.73
CA ALA A 183 9.83 -14.82 10.43
C ALA A 183 8.51 -14.20 9.94
N ASN A 184 8.12 -13.03 10.47
CA ASN A 184 6.91 -12.31 10.03
C ASN A 184 6.97 -11.87 8.55
N ILE A 185 8.16 -11.62 8.00
CA ILE A 185 8.34 -11.32 6.57
C ILE A 185 8.36 -12.63 5.78
N LEU A 186 9.03 -13.67 6.28
CA LEU A 186 9.06 -14.98 5.64
C LEU A 186 7.66 -15.62 5.51
N GLU A 187 6.81 -15.48 6.52
CA GLU A 187 5.39 -15.89 6.47
C GLU A 187 4.64 -15.20 5.32
N LYS A 188 4.94 -13.93 5.05
CA LYS A 188 4.33 -13.19 3.94
C LYS A 188 4.85 -13.64 2.59
N ILE A 189 6.14 -13.98 2.47
CA ILE A 189 6.68 -14.59 1.24
C ILE A 189 5.94 -15.90 0.93
N ILE A 190 5.71 -16.74 1.95
CA ILE A 190 4.89 -17.96 1.79
C ILE A 190 3.48 -17.60 1.31
N ALA A 191 2.82 -16.63 1.96
CA ALA A 191 1.44 -16.26 1.67
C ALA A 191 1.25 -15.57 0.30
N TYR A 192 2.26 -14.87 -0.21
CA TYR A 192 2.17 -14.04 -1.41
C TYR A 192 2.74 -14.71 -2.65
N GLU A 193 3.33 -15.90 -2.53
CA GLU A 193 3.89 -16.60 -3.67
C GLU A 193 2.80 -17.02 -4.67
N ALA A 194 2.82 -16.37 -5.84
CA ALA A 194 1.76 -16.47 -6.85
C ALA A 194 2.11 -17.38 -8.02
N VAL A 195 3.39 -17.75 -8.20
CA VAL A 195 3.85 -18.56 -9.33
C VAL A 195 4.00 -20.03 -8.94
N HIS A 196 4.72 -20.30 -7.85
CA HIS A 196 5.00 -21.65 -7.36
C HIS A 196 4.71 -21.75 -5.88
N GLU A 197 3.47 -22.10 -5.54
CA GLU A 197 2.98 -22.18 -4.16
C GLU A 197 3.99 -22.80 -3.19
N ILE A 198 4.27 -22.08 -2.10
CA ILE A 198 5.13 -22.56 -1.02
C ILE A 198 4.21 -23.14 0.04
N THR A 199 4.16 -24.46 0.12
CA THR A 199 3.19 -25.16 0.98
C THR A 199 3.69 -25.35 2.42
N SER A 200 4.96 -25.05 2.72
CA SER A 200 5.55 -25.25 4.05
C SER A 200 6.81 -24.41 4.29
N TRP A 201 7.21 -24.30 5.56
CA TRP A 201 8.48 -23.70 5.97
C TRP A 201 9.70 -24.45 5.41
N ASP A 202 9.61 -25.78 5.26
CA ASP A 202 10.69 -26.56 4.67
C ASP A 202 10.82 -26.28 3.17
N ALA A 203 9.70 -26.10 2.48
CA ALA A 203 9.69 -25.69 1.08
C ALA A 203 10.30 -24.29 0.91
N LEU A 204 9.95 -23.33 1.79
CA LEU A 204 10.59 -22.01 1.81
C LEU A 204 12.10 -22.14 2.05
N ARG A 205 12.50 -22.94 3.04
CA ARG A 205 13.91 -23.13 3.39
C ARG A 205 14.72 -23.69 2.23
N ALA A 206 14.16 -24.63 1.47
CA ALA A 206 14.81 -25.19 0.27
C ALA A 206 15.06 -24.13 -0.82
N ARG A 207 14.30 -23.02 -0.83
CA ARG A 207 14.46 -21.92 -1.77
C ARG A 207 15.35 -20.78 -1.26
N LEU A 208 15.59 -20.68 0.05
CA LEU A 208 16.35 -19.57 0.64
C LEU A 208 17.70 -19.97 1.26
N ALA A 209 17.82 -21.20 1.78
CA ALA A 209 19.01 -21.64 2.52
C ALA A 209 20.18 -22.10 1.64
N PRO A 210 19.98 -22.77 0.48
CA PRO A 210 21.09 -23.19 -0.38
C PRO A 210 21.89 -21.99 -0.92
N GLU A 211 23.21 -22.14 -0.99
CA GLU A 211 24.11 -21.07 -1.44
C GLU A 211 23.93 -20.68 -2.91
N ASP A 212 23.35 -21.55 -3.72
CA ASP A 212 22.97 -21.30 -5.12
C ASP A 212 21.53 -20.81 -5.30
N ARG A 213 20.90 -20.37 -4.21
CA ARG A 213 19.61 -19.68 -4.24
C ARG A 213 19.76 -18.26 -3.71
N ARG A 214 19.06 -17.33 -4.34
CA ARG A 214 18.98 -15.94 -3.93
C ARG A 214 17.52 -15.53 -4.00
N CYS A 215 17.05 -14.82 -2.98
CA CYS A 215 15.78 -14.13 -3.04
C CYS A 215 16.01 -12.66 -2.72
N PHE A 216 15.28 -11.78 -3.39
CA PHE A 216 15.31 -10.36 -3.11
C PHE A 216 13.89 -9.82 -3.07
N ALA A 217 13.63 -8.86 -2.20
CA ALA A 217 12.33 -8.19 -2.13
C ALA A 217 12.49 -6.67 -2.14
N PHE A 218 11.56 -5.98 -2.78
CA PHE A 218 11.40 -4.54 -2.72
C PHE A 218 10.50 -4.15 -1.56
N PHE A 219 11.02 -3.30 -0.68
CA PHE A 219 10.28 -2.70 0.42
C PHE A 219 10.09 -1.21 0.19
N HIS A 220 9.02 -0.67 0.77
CA HIS A 220 8.81 0.76 0.83
C HIS A 220 8.89 1.23 2.29
N PRO A 221 9.48 2.40 2.61
CA PRO A 221 9.62 2.88 3.98
C PRO A 221 8.30 3.03 4.75
N ARG A 222 7.17 3.16 4.04
CA ARG A 222 5.83 3.22 4.65
C ARG A 222 5.20 1.85 4.91
N MET A 223 5.80 0.79 4.38
CA MET A 223 5.39 -0.60 4.55
C MET A 223 6.64 -1.48 4.74
N PRO A 224 7.44 -1.23 5.81
CA PRO A 224 8.77 -1.83 5.96
C PRO A 224 8.75 -3.34 6.20
N GLU A 225 7.62 -3.88 6.67
CA GLU A 225 7.42 -5.32 6.88
C GLU A 225 6.63 -5.99 5.75
N GLU A 226 6.39 -5.28 4.64
CA GLU A 226 5.63 -5.79 3.50
C GLU A 226 6.55 -5.94 2.28
N PRO A 227 6.89 -7.17 1.86
CA PRO A 227 7.61 -7.40 0.61
C PRO A 227 6.65 -7.10 -0.56
N LEU A 228 6.82 -5.95 -1.20
CA LEU A 228 5.88 -5.47 -2.22
C LEU A 228 6.01 -6.23 -3.55
N ILE A 229 7.24 -6.59 -3.88
CA ILE A 229 7.60 -7.40 -5.04
C ILE A 229 8.78 -8.24 -4.57
N PHE A 230 8.75 -9.55 -4.77
CA PHE A 230 9.91 -10.39 -4.51
C PHE A 230 10.24 -11.29 -5.69
N VAL A 231 11.53 -11.62 -5.77
CA VAL A 231 12.14 -12.25 -6.92
C VAL A 231 13.01 -13.39 -6.43
N GLU A 232 12.69 -14.59 -6.87
CA GLU A 232 13.46 -15.79 -6.58
C GLU A 232 14.40 -16.12 -7.75
N VAL A 233 15.67 -16.38 -7.42
CA VAL A 233 16.75 -16.59 -8.38
C VAL A 233 17.52 -17.86 -8.04
N ALA A 234 17.70 -18.69 -9.06
CA ALA A 234 18.56 -19.87 -9.02
C ALA A 234 19.89 -19.56 -9.71
N LEU A 235 21.01 -19.83 -9.03
CA LEU A 235 22.34 -19.80 -9.61
C LEU A 235 22.63 -21.18 -10.22
N THR A 236 22.97 -21.20 -11.50
CA THR A 236 23.20 -22.43 -12.27
C THR A 236 24.42 -22.26 -13.20
N ASP A 237 24.94 -23.37 -13.71
CA ASP A 237 26.00 -23.39 -14.73
C ASP A 237 25.45 -23.42 -16.17
N HIS A 238 24.13 -23.52 -16.33
CA HIS A 238 23.41 -23.52 -17.61
C HIS A 238 22.00 -22.93 -17.46
N THR A 239 21.35 -22.59 -18.58
CA THR A 239 19.91 -22.25 -18.58
C THR A 239 19.07 -23.53 -18.48
N PRO A 240 18.22 -23.68 -17.44
CA PRO A 240 17.42 -24.88 -17.23
C PRO A 240 16.37 -25.04 -18.33
N ALA A 241 16.01 -26.29 -18.65
CA ALA A 241 15.02 -26.62 -19.66
C ALA A 241 13.59 -26.62 -19.08
N SER A 242 13.45 -26.85 -17.77
CA SER A 242 12.17 -26.94 -17.07
C SER A 242 12.24 -26.32 -15.67
N ILE A 243 11.09 -26.00 -15.08
CA ILE A 243 11.03 -25.47 -13.71
C ILE A 243 11.28 -26.57 -12.67
N GLU A 244 10.94 -27.81 -12.99
CA GLU A 244 11.18 -28.99 -12.17
C GLU A 244 12.68 -29.15 -11.87
N ASP A 245 13.55 -28.87 -12.84
CA ASP A 245 15.02 -28.88 -12.66
C ASP A 245 15.48 -27.87 -11.61
N VAL A 246 14.73 -26.78 -11.42
CA VAL A 246 15.03 -25.70 -10.46
C VAL A 246 14.42 -26.00 -9.09
N LEU A 247 13.21 -26.55 -9.04
CA LEU A 247 12.48 -26.78 -7.78
C LEU A 247 12.84 -28.11 -7.09
N GLN A 248 13.70 -28.94 -7.67
CA GLN A 248 14.18 -30.17 -7.05
C GLN A 248 14.81 -29.90 -5.67
N ILE A 249 14.23 -30.52 -4.64
CA ILE A 249 14.69 -30.39 -3.24
C ILE A 249 15.98 -31.20 -3.04
N GLU A 250 16.01 -32.43 -3.55
CA GLU A 250 17.19 -33.30 -3.47
C GLU A 250 18.14 -33.01 -4.63
N ARG A 251 19.02 -32.03 -4.44
CA ARG A 251 20.08 -31.70 -5.38
C ARG A 251 21.34 -31.26 -4.66
N GLN A 252 22.49 -31.42 -5.32
CA GLN A 252 23.73 -30.85 -4.82
C GLN A 252 23.77 -29.36 -5.16
N ALA A 253 23.90 -28.52 -4.15
CA ALA A 253 24.02 -27.08 -4.35
C ALA A 253 25.32 -26.76 -5.11
N LEU A 254 25.22 -25.88 -6.11
CA LEU A 254 26.38 -25.36 -6.83
C LEU A 254 27.09 -24.30 -5.97
N SER A 255 28.42 -24.22 -6.05
CA SER A 255 29.12 -23.06 -5.48
C SER A 255 28.72 -21.79 -6.25
N PRO A 256 28.43 -20.66 -5.59
CA PRO A 256 28.15 -19.40 -6.28
C PRO A 256 29.26 -18.97 -7.26
N ASP A 257 30.52 -19.30 -6.95
CA ASP A 257 31.67 -18.98 -7.79
C ASP A 257 31.74 -19.82 -9.07
N ASP A 258 31.07 -20.98 -9.09
CA ASP A 258 30.96 -21.87 -10.24
C ASP A 258 29.74 -21.57 -11.11
N ALA A 259 28.85 -20.66 -10.67
CA ALA A 259 27.65 -20.30 -11.40
C ALA A 259 27.95 -19.40 -12.61
N SER A 260 27.42 -19.77 -13.78
CA SER A 260 27.55 -18.99 -15.03
C SER A 260 26.26 -18.23 -15.38
N THR A 261 25.13 -18.62 -14.77
CA THR A 261 23.78 -18.18 -15.13
C THR A 261 22.98 -17.87 -13.86
N ALA A 262 22.24 -16.76 -13.88
CA ALA A 262 21.25 -16.41 -12.86
C ALA A 262 19.85 -16.53 -13.48
N VAL A 263 19.04 -17.46 -12.97
CA VAL A 263 17.72 -17.79 -13.50
C VAL A 263 16.65 -17.20 -12.59
N PHE A 264 15.93 -16.21 -13.09
CA PHE A 264 14.75 -15.64 -12.44
C PHE A 264 13.57 -16.59 -12.66
N TYR A 265 13.20 -17.37 -11.65
CA TYR A 265 12.19 -18.42 -11.79
C TYR A 265 10.85 -18.08 -11.10
N SER A 266 10.82 -17.09 -10.21
CA SER A 266 9.58 -16.54 -9.66
C SER A 266 9.67 -15.03 -9.46
N ILE A 267 8.58 -14.33 -9.79
CA ILE A 267 8.36 -12.90 -9.50
C ILE A 267 6.92 -12.78 -9.01
N SER A 268 6.76 -12.39 -7.76
CA SER A 268 5.48 -12.24 -7.07
C SER A 268 5.33 -10.82 -6.53
#